data_AF-A0A9P8ZJV0-F1
#
_entry.id   AF-A0A9P8ZJV0-F1
#
_cell.length_a   1.000
_cell.length_b   1.000
_cell.length_c   1.000
_cell.angle_alpha   90.00
_cell.angle_beta   90.00
_cell.angle_gamma   90.00
#
_symmetry.space_group_name_H-M   'P 1'
#
loop_
_entity.id
_entity.type
_entity.pdbx_description
1 polymer ?
#
loop_
_entity_poly.entity_id
_entity_poly.type
_entity_poly.pdbx_seq_one_letter_code
_entity_poly.pdbx_strand_id
1 'polypeptide(L)'
;MAINWQDPEIVFLSGRALTLLIHLFAGVYFWEYLLSLDFDWEIIRGKRKLNLATAFYILTRYSILLTKIIALRIFNVYSVEINCQVWIYLLHGFGYASVAFASGLLYLRVCACSAGNPFVVWSMGAGYVANWAFVVYGTYHTEGLRIPQLFACGALNSLAHRPNIIFQFSYDLACLVLMLFFLLRAHRGGSLGEFLIQQGLLYFVCICVVYLLNVILISLNLNEAINLMPQGCSLFTTTVCATRMQRELLKYVQHQNEGSGGFGLSGATYSNPFFARTTSAGGPLSPSQRTLQSPTVRFQLDHSRGHAESAIELEAGYSMDKLNRLS
;
A
#
# COMPACT_ATOMS: atom_id res chain seq x y z
N MET A 1 -19.14 -12.96 38.39
CA MET A 1 -17.80 -12.66 38.93
C MET A 1 -17.04 -11.95 37.80
N ALA A 2 -16.78 -10.65 37.93
CA ALA A 2 -16.05 -9.92 36.89
C ALA A 2 -14.57 -10.32 36.96
N ILE A 3 -13.99 -10.78 35.85
CA ILE A 3 -12.56 -11.10 35.76
C ILE A 3 -11.78 -9.79 35.78
N ASN A 4 -10.82 -9.66 36.71
CA ASN A 4 -9.95 -8.50 36.76
C ASN A 4 -8.79 -8.65 35.76
N TRP A 5 -8.89 -8.00 34.60
CA TRP A 5 -7.88 -8.08 33.53
C TRP A 5 -6.53 -7.42 33.85
N GLN A 6 -6.47 -6.68 34.96
CA GLN A 6 -5.26 -6.02 35.49
C GLN A 6 -4.58 -6.85 36.59
N ASP A 7 -5.10 -8.05 36.86
CA ASP A 7 -4.45 -8.98 37.78
C ASP A 7 -3.06 -9.41 37.24
N PRO A 8 -1.98 -9.34 38.05
CA PRO A 8 -0.62 -9.61 37.59
C PRO A 8 -0.44 -11.00 36.99
N GLU A 9 -1.18 -12.01 37.45
CA GLU A 9 -1.12 -13.36 36.87
C GLU A 9 -1.69 -13.38 35.44
N ILE A 10 -2.85 -12.73 35.24
CA ILE A 10 -3.49 -12.60 33.93
C ILE A 10 -2.63 -11.78 32.96
N VAL A 11 -2.03 -10.69 33.44
CA VAL A 11 -1.12 -9.86 32.63
C VAL A 11 0.10 -10.67 32.18
N PHE A 12 0.71 -11.45 33.09
CA PHE A 12 1.84 -12.31 32.77
C PHE A 12 1.47 -13.40 31.75
N LEU A 13 0.34 -14.08 31.96
CA LEU A 13 -0.16 -15.12 31.04
C LEU A 13 -0.47 -14.52 29.66
N SER A 14 -1.13 -13.37 29.62
CA SER A 14 -1.44 -12.64 28.37
C SER A 14 -0.18 -12.23 27.63
N GLY A 15 0.86 -11.76 28.34
CA GLY A 15 2.14 -11.41 27.74
C GLY A 15 2.87 -12.64 27.16
N ARG A 16 2.82 -13.80 27.83
CA ARG A 16 3.35 -15.06 27.27
C ARG A 16 2.60 -15.49 26.02
N ALA A 17 1.28 -15.41 26.02
CA ALA A 17 0.45 -15.70 24.86
C ALA A 17 0.79 -14.78 23.68
N LEU A 18 1.03 -13.48 23.94
CA LEU A 18 1.43 -12.51 22.93
C LEU A 18 2.80 -12.89 22.33
N THR A 19 3.78 -13.25 23.16
CA THR A 19 5.09 -13.72 22.67
C THR A 19 4.94 -14.91 21.73
N LEU A 20 4.17 -15.92 22.10
CA LEU A 20 3.92 -17.09 21.25
C LEU A 20 3.25 -16.70 19.93
N LEU A 21 2.26 -15.81 19.98
CA LEU A 21 1.55 -15.32 18.81
C LEU A 21 2.47 -14.57 17.84
N ILE A 22 3.38 -13.75 18.36
CA ILE A 22 4.38 -13.03 17.56
C ILE A 22 5.32 -14.00 16.84
N HIS A 23 5.79 -15.04 17.53
CA HIS A 23 6.64 -16.08 16.94
C HIS A 23 5.90 -16.86 15.86
N LEU A 24 4.63 -17.21 16.10
CA LEU A 24 3.78 -17.87 15.11
C LEU A 24 3.63 -17.02 13.86
N PHE A 25 3.25 -15.74 13.99
CA PHE A 25 3.10 -14.86 12.84
C PHE A 25 4.42 -14.56 12.13
N ALA A 26 5.54 -14.49 12.87
CA ALA A 26 6.85 -14.36 12.25
C ALA A 26 7.15 -15.59 11.39
N GLY A 27 6.99 -16.81 11.93
CA GLY A 27 7.20 -18.06 11.20
C GLY A 27 6.33 -18.18 9.94
N VAL A 28 5.02 -17.93 10.08
CA VAL A 28 4.10 -17.93 8.93
C VAL A 28 4.48 -16.86 7.91
N TYR A 29 4.90 -15.68 8.34
CA TYR A 29 5.34 -14.63 7.43
C TYR A 29 6.64 -14.99 6.70
N PHE A 30 7.63 -15.59 7.38
CA PHE A 30 8.85 -16.06 6.73
C PHE A 30 8.56 -17.13 5.69
N TRP A 31 7.66 -18.07 6.00
CA TRP A 31 7.19 -19.06 5.04
C TRP A 31 6.59 -18.39 3.79
N GLU A 32 5.66 -17.46 3.98
CA GLU A 32 5.08 -16.69 2.87
C GLU A 32 6.15 -15.92 2.10
N TYR A 33 7.10 -15.28 2.79
CA TYR A 33 8.16 -14.51 2.17
C TYR A 33 9.06 -15.37 1.27
N LEU A 34 9.41 -16.58 1.71
CA LEU A 34 10.24 -17.50 0.93
C LEU A 34 9.52 -18.01 -0.32
N LEU A 35 8.25 -18.41 -0.20
CA LEU A 35 7.44 -18.84 -1.35
C LEU A 35 7.25 -17.75 -2.42
N SER A 36 7.39 -16.51 -1.99
CA SER A 36 7.14 -15.33 -2.81
C SER A 36 8.43 -14.72 -3.37
N LEU A 37 9.59 -15.31 -3.08
CA LEU A 37 10.91 -14.70 -3.34
C LEU A 37 11.27 -14.69 -4.83
N ASP A 38 10.86 -15.73 -5.57
CA ASP A 38 11.07 -15.81 -7.02
C ASP A 38 10.48 -14.61 -7.75
N PHE A 39 9.28 -14.18 -7.34
CA PHE A 39 8.59 -13.03 -7.91
C PHE A 39 9.33 -11.72 -7.65
N ASP A 40 9.85 -11.51 -6.43
CA ASP A 40 10.61 -10.31 -6.09
C ASP A 40 11.93 -10.27 -6.87
N TRP A 41 12.56 -11.43 -7.02
CA TRP A 41 13.81 -11.57 -7.77
C TRP A 41 13.64 -11.18 -9.24
N GLU A 42 12.50 -11.49 -9.85
CA GLU A 42 12.18 -11.02 -11.20
C GLU A 42 12.04 -9.49 -11.28
N ILE A 43 11.46 -8.85 -10.26
CA ILE A 43 11.35 -7.39 -10.21
C ILE A 43 12.74 -6.77 -10.08
N ILE A 44 13.57 -7.29 -9.17
CA ILE A 44 14.93 -6.78 -8.93
C ILE A 44 15.81 -6.95 -10.18
N ARG A 45 15.67 -8.06 -10.91
CA ARG A 45 16.37 -8.28 -12.19
C ARG A 45 15.85 -7.42 -13.35
N GLY A 46 14.88 -6.54 -13.11
CA GLY A 46 14.33 -5.65 -14.13
C GLY A 46 13.48 -6.36 -15.18
N LYS A 47 13.06 -7.62 -14.96
CA LYS A 47 12.15 -8.31 -15.88
C LYS A 47 10.76 -7.68 -15.91
N ARG A 48 10.42 -6.90 -14.86
CA ARG A 48 9.13 -6.23 -14.69
C ARG A 48 9.36 -4.71 -14.58
N LYS A 49 8.47 -3.93 -15.20
CA LYS A 49 8.54 -2.46 -15.14
C LYS A 49 8.32 -1.95 -13.70
N LEU A 50 9.16 -1.01 -13.28
CA LEU A 50 9.03 -0.33 -11.99
C LEU A 50 7.94 0.75 -12.09
N ASN A 51 6.72 0.35 -11.74
CA ASN A 51 5.62 1.28 -11.57
C ASN A 51 5.45 1.63 -10.09
N LEU A 52 4.75 2.73 -9.80
CA LEU A 52 4.51 3.18 -8.44
C LEU A 52 3.90 2.08 -7.54
N ALA A 53 2.92 1.32 -8.05
CA ALA A 53 2.33 0.20 -7.33
C ALA A 53 3.34 -0.92 -7.00
N THR A 54 4.32 -1.18 -7.89
CA THR A 54 5.39 -2.15 -7.65
C THR A 54 6.36 -1.65 -6.57
N ALA A 55 6.65 -0.35 -6.54
CA ALA A 55 7.46 0.25 -5.49
C ALA A 55 6.78 0.15 -4.11
N PHE A 56 5.49 0.50 -4.02
CA PHE A 56 4.71 0.33 -2.78
C PHE A 56 4.63 -1.13 -2.34
N TYR A 57 4.54 -2.08 -3.28
CA TYR A 57 4.55 -3.51 -3.00
C TYR A 57 5.86 -3.95 -2.34
N ILE A 58 7.00 -3.59 -2.92
CA ILE A 58 8.33 -3.88 -2.35
C ILE A 58 8.45 -3.22 -0.96
N LEU A 59 8.16 -1.93 -0.84
CA LEU A 59 8.27 -1.21 0.44
C LEU A 59 7.40 -1.84 1.53
N THR A 60 6.16 -2.21 1.20
CA THR A 60 5.27 -2.91 2.15
C THR A 60 5.93 -4.18 2.66
N ARG A 61 6.40 -5.02 1.74
CA ARG A 61 6.90 -6.38 2.00
C ARG A 61 8.22 -6.41 2.78
N TYR A 62 9.16 -5.53 2.46
CA TYR A 62 10.41 -5.43 3.20
C TYR A 62 10.24 -4.73 4.55
N SER A 63 9.31 -3.78 4.68
CA SER A 63 9.01 -3.15 5.97
C SER A 63 8.39 -4.14 6.97
N ILE A 64 7.44 -4.98 6.55
CA ILE A 64 6.89 -6.02 7.44
C ILE A 64 7.93 -7.10 7.78
N LEU A 65 8.80 -7.46 6.83
CA LEU A 65 9.90 -8.41 7.09
C LEU A 65 10.80 -7.89 8.20
N LEU A 66 11.24 -6.63 8.09
CA LEU A 66 12.08 -5.98 9.09
C LEU A 66 11.34 -5.87 10.43
N THR A 67 10.05 -5.55 10.42
CA THR A 67 9.19 -5.56 11.61
C THR A 67 9.20 -6.92 12.32
N LYS A 68 9.07 -8.03 11.58
CA LYS A 68 9.08 -9.38 12.17
C LYS A 68 10.45 -9.77 12.71
N ILE A 69 11.53 -9.41 12.03
CA ILE A 69 12.91 -9.64 12.52
C ILE A 69 13.13 -8.86 13.82
N ILE A 70 12.74 -7.58 13.85
CA ILE A 70 12.83 -6.73 15.03
C ILE A 70 11.97 -7.29 16.17
N ALA A 71 10.73 -7.71 15.88
CA ALA A 71 9.86 -8.31 16.87
C ALA A 71 10.50 -9.56 17.49
N LEU A 72 11.03 -10.48 16.69
CA LEU A 72 11.74 -11.65 17.21
C LEU A 72 12.92 -11.27 18.09
N ARG A 73 13.65 -10.21 17.76
CA ARG A 73 14.75 -9.72 18.61
C ARG A 73 14.25 -9.16 19.94
N ILE A 74 13.19 -8.35 19.92
CA ILE A 74 12.62 -7.68 21.10
C ILE A 74 12.00 -8.68 22.08
N PHE A 75 11.40 -9.75 21.58
CA PHE A 75 10.76 -10.78 22.40
C PHE A 75 11.69 -11.94 22.79
N ASN A 76 13.01 -11.80 22.56
CA ASN A 76 14.06 -12.76 22.96
C ASN A 76 15.29 -12.03 23.53
N VAL A 77 15.08 -11.11 24.48
CA VAL A 77 16.16 -10.31 25.07
C VAL A 77 16.71 -11.00 26.32
N TYR A 78 17.83 -11.71 26.17
CA TYR A 78 18.56 -12.33 27.27
C TYR A 78 19.56 -11.37 27.95
N SER A 79 20.13 -10.41 27.22
CA SER A 79 21.18 -9.50 27.71
C SER A 79 20.60 -8.25 28.40
N VAL A 80 21.30 -7.70 29.40
CA VAL A 80 20.83 -6.54 30.21
C VAL A 80 20.95 -5.20 29.46
N GLU A 81 21.90 -5.06 28.53
CA GLU A 81 22.33 -3.77 27.96
C GLU A 81 21.54 -3.25 26.74
N ILE A 82 20.29 -3.70 26.54
CA ILE A 82 19.52 -3.33 25.34
C ILE A 82 18.68 -2.07 25.58
N ASN A 83 18.86 -1.05 24.74
CA ASN A 83 18.03 0.15 24.68
C ASN A 83 16.62 -0.16 24.13
N CYS A 84 15.71 -0.62 24.99
CA CYS A 84 14.35 -0.99 24.62
C CYS A 84 13.59 0.12 23.87
N GLN A 85 13.82 1.38 24.22
CA GLN A 85 13.21 2.54 23.57
C GLN A 85 13.44 2.56 22.05
N VAL A 86 14.71 2.40 21.64
CA VAL A 86 15.09 2.46 20.22
C VAL A 86 14.46 1.30 19.44
N TRP A 87 14.51 0.09 20.01
CA TRP A 87 13.94 -1.08 19.36
C TRP A 87 12.42 -0.98 19.22
N ILE A 88 11.72 -0.46 20.23
CA ILE A 88 10.28 -0.23 20.18
C ILE A 88 9.93 0.84 19.12
N TYR A 89 10.72 1.90 18.99
CA TYR A 89 10.55 2.86 17.90
C TYR A 89 10.74 2.23 16.52
N LEU A 90 11.77 1.39 16.34
CA LEU A 90 11.98 0.69 15.07
C LEU A 90 10.83 -0.29 14.78
N LEU A 91 10.35 -1.03 15.78
CA LEU A 91 9.23 -1.97 15.64
C LEU A 91 7.97 -1.26 15.16
N HIS A 92 7.57 -0.18 15.84
CA HIS A 92 6.37 0.57 15.48
C HIS A 92 6.56 1.35 14.18
N GLY A 93 7.73 1.94 13.97
CA GLY A 93 8.06 2.68 12.75
C GLY A 93 7.94 1.81 11.51
N PHE A 94 8.62 0.66 11.45
CA PHE A 94 8.53 -0.24 10.30
C PHE A 94 7.17 -0.94 10.22
N GLY A 95 6.56 -1.26 11.36
CA GLY A 95 5.25 -1.89 11.40
C GLY A 95 4.16 -1.01 10.81
N TYR A 96 4.05 0.22 11.30
CA TYR A 96 3.10 1.21 10.80
C TYR A 96 3.43 1.68 9.39
N ALA A 97 4.71 1.83 9.03
CA ALA A 97 5.10 2.14 7.66
C ALA A 97 4.64 1.04 6.68
N SER A 98 4.77 -0.24 7.05
CA SER A 98 4.31 -1.34 6.21
C SER A 98 2.80 -1.28 5.95
N VAL A 99 2.00 -1.02 6.99
CA VAL A 99 0.55 -0.86 6.85
C VAL A 99 0.22 0.37 6.01
N ALA A 100 0.89 1.50 6.24
CA ALA A 100 0.70 2.71 5.42
C ALA A 100 1.03 2.47 3.95
N PHE A 101 2.10 1.74 3.62
CA PHE A 101 2.39 1.35 2.24
C PHE A 101 1.33 0.41 1.65
N ALA A 102 0.77 -0.51 2.46
CA ALA A 102 -0.34 -1.36 2.03
C ALA A 102 -1.60 -0.53 1.73
N SER A 103 -1.89 0.50 2.53
CA SER A 103 -2.96 1.48 2.25
C SER A 103 -2.69 2.28 0.99
N GLY A 104 -1.43 2.61 0.72
CA GLY A 104 -1.00 3.20 -0.55
C GLY A 104 -1.34 2.31 -1.76
N LEU A 105 -1.19 0.99 -1.65
CA LEU A 105 -1.61 0.05 -2.70
C LEU A 105 -3.13 0.09 -2.92
N LEU A 106 -3.92 0.14 -1.84
CA LEU A 106 -5.38 0.29 -1.93
C LEU A 106 -5.76 1.62 -2.60
N TYR A 107 -5.13 2.72 -2.18
CA TYR A 107 -5.32 4.04 -2.78
C TYR A 107 -5.03 4.03 -4.28
N LEU A 108 -3.91 3.46 -4.72
CA LEU A 108 -3.57 3.36 -6.15
C LEU A 108 -4.61 2.56 -6.95
N ARG A 109 -5.20 1.52 -6.35
CA ARG A 109 -6.29 0.77 -6.99
C ARG A 109 -7.56 1.60 -7.10
N VAL A 110 -7.93 2.34 -6.05
CA VAL A 110 -9.07 3.27 -6.11
C VAL A 110 -8.86 4.32 -7.20
N CYS A 111 -7.64 4.87 -7.31
CA CYS A 111 -7.28 5.80 -8.37
C CYS A 111 -7.47 5.19 -9.76
N ALA A 112 -6.98 3.96 -9.98
CA ALA A 112 -7.16 3.24 -11.23
C ALA A 112 -8.64 2.96 -11.55
N CYS A 113 -9.43 2.53 -10.56
CA CYS A 113 -10.85 2.20 -10.72
C CYS A 113 -11.76 3.43 -10.89
N SER A 114 -11.37 4.59 -10.36
CA SER A 114 -12.18 5.83 -10.41
C SER A 114 -12.22 6.50 -11.79
N ALA A 115 -11.62 5.90 -12.82
CA ALA A 115 -11.55 6.42 -14.19
C ALA A 115 -11.04 7.87 -14.27
N GLY A 116 -10.20 8.29 -13.30
CA GLY A 116 -9.62 9.62 -13.25
C GLY A 116 -10.55 10.72 -12.70
N ASN A 117 -11.60 10.41 -11.93
CA ASN A 117 -12.35 11.45 -11.24
C ASN A 117 -11.44 12.18 -10.23
N PRO A 118 -11.06 13.46 -10.50
CA PRO A 118 -10.06 14.15 -9.70
C PRO A 118 -10.53 14.36 -8.27
N PHE A 119 -11.83 14.48 -8.02
CA PHE A 119 -12.38 14.69 -6.68
C PHE A 119 -12.06 13.53 -5.74
N VAL A 120 -12.22 12.29 -6.22
CA VAL A 120 -11.95 11.08 -5.43
C VAL A 120 -10.44 10.92 -5.18
N VAL A 121 -9.63 11.15 -6.22
CA VAL A 121 -8.17 11.08 -6.12
C VAL A 121 -7.64 12.10 -5.11
N TRP A 122 -8.09 13.35 -5.19
CA TRP A 122 -7.66 14.39 -4.25
C TRP A 122 -8.13 14.12 -2.82
N SER A 123 -9.39 13.69 -2.63
CA SER A 123 -9.92 13.37 -1.30
C SER A 123 -9.17 12.21 -0.64
N MET A 124 -8.96 11.11 -1.37
CA MET A 124 -8.23 9.94 -0.85
C MET A 124 -6.74 10.21 -0.71
N GLY A 125 -6.16 11.04 -1.57
CA GLY A 125 -4.77 11.48 -1.49
C GLY A 125 -4.51 12.33 -0.25
N ALA A 126 -5.42 13.25 0.09
CA ALA A 126 -5.35 14.01 1.35
C ALA A 126 -5.44 13.08 2.57
N GLY A 127 -6.35 12.10 2.54
CA GLY A 127 -6.45 11.07 3.58
C GLY A 127 -5.17 10.25 3.72
N TYR A 128 -4.50 9.94 2.61
CA TYR A 128 -3.23 9.22 2.62
C TYR A 128 -2.09 10.01 3.29
N VAL A 129 -1.99 11.31 3.02
CA VAL A 129 -1.01 12.19 3.69
C VAL A 129 -1.31 12.30 5.18
N ALA A 130 -2.59 12.46 5.55
CA ALA A 130 -3.01 12.45 6.94
C ALA A 130 -2.65 11.13 7.64
N ASN A 131 -2.77 9.99 6.94
CA ASN A 131 -2.37 8.68 7.48
C ASN A 131 -0.90 8.67 7.89
N TRP A 132 0.00 9.17 7.04
CA TRP A 132 1.42 9.29 7.37
C TRP A 132 1.67 10.23 8.55
N ALA A 133 0.95 11.34 8.65
CA ALA A 133 1.06 12.24 9.79
C ALA A 133 0.70 11.54 11.11
N PHE A 134 -0.39 10.74 11.12
CA PHE A 134 -0.76 9.95 12.29
C PHE A 134 0.28 8.86 12.62
N VAL A 135 0.91 8.24 11.61
CA VAL A 135 1.96 7.23 11.83
C VAL A 135 3.18 7.85 12.52
N VAL A 136 3.62 9.01 12.05
CA VAL A 136 4.75 9.74 12.65
C VAL A 136 4.39 10.18 14.08
N TYR A 137 3.20 10.76 14.26
CA TYR A 137 2.70 11.19 15.57
C TYR A 137 2.63 10.02 16.56
N GLY A 138 2.06 8.88 16.15
CA GLY A 138 1.95 7.69 16.97
C GLY A 138 3.32 7.11 17.34
N THR A 139 4.27 7.11 16.39
CA THR A 139 5.62 6.60 16.65
C THR A 139 6.36 7.50 17.64
N TYR A 140 6.25 8.82 17.53
CA TYR A 140 6.95 9.77 18.41
C TYR A 140 6.52 9.66 19.88
N HIS A 141 5.25 9.35 20.15
CA HIS A 141 4.71 9.23 21.51
C HIS A 141 4.88 7.83 22.12
N THR A 142 5.66 6.94 21.49
CA THR A 142 5.86 5.59 21.99
C THR A 142 6.92 5.57 23.08
N GLU A 143 6.62 4.96 24.23
CA GLU A 143 7.60 4.71 25.28
C GLU A 143 7.86 3.21 25.39
N GLY A 144 9.13 2.82 25.57
CA GLY A 144 9.56 1.43 25.61
C GLY A 144 10.27 1.11 26.91
N LEU A 145 9.68 0.23 27.72
CA LEU A 145 10.29 -0.27 28.96
C LEU A 145 10.65 -1.74 28.86
N ARG A 146 11.71 -2.12 29.58
CA ARG A 146 12.12 -3.51 29.71
C ARG A 146 11.27 -4.21 30.76
N ILE A 147 10.74 -5.39 30.42
CA ILE A 147 10.02 -6.26 31.36
C ILE A 147 10.88 -7.52 31.59
N PRO A 148 11.68 -7.56 32.69
CA PRO A 148 12.66 -8.62 32.90
C PRO A 148 12.02 -10.01 33.06
N GLN A 149 10.79 -10.07 33.57
CA GLN A 149 10.05 -11.32 33.82
C GLN A 149 9.65 -12.05 32.52
N LEU A 150 9.51 -11.32 31.41
CA LEU A 150 9.11 -11.86 30.11
C LEU A 150 10.27 -11.95 29.11
N PHE A 151 11.50 -11.55 29.51
CA PHE A 151 12.64 -11.41 28.62
C PHE A 151 12.33 -10.59 27.35
N ALA A 152 11.52 -9.53 27.51
CA ALA A 152 11.01 -8.74 26.41
C ALA A 152 11.02 -7.23 26.72
N CYS A 153 11.00 -6.40 25.68
CA CYS A 153 10.65 -4.98 25.81
C CYS A 153 9.16 -4.79 25.52
N GLY A 154 8.45 -4.11 26.42
CA GLY A 154 7.07 -3.70 26.25
C GLY A 154 6.97 -2.24 25.83
N ALA A 155 5.93 -1.92 25.05
CA ALA A 155 5.51 -0.54 24.85
C ALA A 155 4.60 -0.11 26.01
N LEU A 156 4.81 1.09 26.53
CA LEU A 156 3.89 1.77 27.43
C LEU A 156 3.03 2.76 26.65
N ASN A 157 1.89 3.14 27.23
CA ASN A 157 0.98 4.16 26.71
C ASN A 157 0.36 3.80 25.35
N SER A 158 -0.18 2.59 25.18
CA SER A 158 -0.90 2.22 23.95
C SER A 158 -2.12 3.09 23.66
N LEU A 159 -2.58 3.87 24.65
CA LEU A 159 -3.57 4.92 24.47
C LEU A 159 -3.17 5.93 23.39
N ALA A 160 -1.87 6.25 23.27
CA ALA A 160 -1.35 7.17 22.26
C ALA A 160 -1.49 6.63 20.83
N HIS A 161 -1.60 5.31 20.65
CA HIS A 161 -1.75 4.68 19.33
C HIS A 161 -3.19 4.60 18.84
N ARG A 162 -4.18 4.76 19.73
CA ARG A 162 -5.61 4.69 19.40
C ARG A 162 -6.02 5.59 18.23
N PRO A 163 -5.69 6.90 18.20
CA PRO A 163 -6.10 7.75 17.09
C PRO A 163 -5.50 7.30 15.75
N ASN A 164 -4.23 6.84 15.74
CA ASN A 164 -3.60 6.30 14.54
C ASN A 164 -4.34 5.05 14.05
N ILE A 165 -4.63 4.10 14.93
CA ILE A 165 -5.28 2.83 14.58
C ILE A 165 -6.70 3.07 14.03
N ILE A 166 -7.48 3.94 14.68
CA ILE A 166 -8.86 4.24 14.25
C ILE A 166 -8.86 4.97 12.91
N PHE A 167 -7.97 5.96 12.73
CA PHE A 167 -7.85 6.70 11.47
C PHE A 167 -7.43 5.76 10.33
N GLN A 168 -6.37 4.99 10.53
CA GLN A 168 -5.84 3.99 9.59
C GLN A 168 -6.93 3.00 9.18
N PHE A 169 -7.68 2.46 10.14
CA PHE A 169 -8.81 1.57 9.88
C PHE A 169 -9.88 2.25 9.02
N SER A 170 -10.33 3.44 9.41
CA SER A 170 -11.37 4.16 8.66
C SER A 170 -10.94 4.47 7.23
N TYR A 171 -9.66 4.79 7.03
CA TYR A 171 -9.09 5.07 5.72
C TYR A 171 -9.05 3.82 4.83
N ASP A 172 -8.56 2.71 5.37
CA ASP A 172 -8.52 1.42 4.65
C ASP A 172 -9.94 0.95 4.30
N LEU A 173 -10.88 1.06 5.23
CA LEU A 173 -12.28 0.71 5.01
C LEU A 173 -12.91 1.58 3.92
N ALA A 174 -12.69 2.91 3.96
CA ALA A 174 -13.17 3.82 2.93
C ALA A 174 -12.59 3.47 1.55
N CYS A 175 -11.28 3.20 1.48
CA CYS A 175 -10.61 2.79 0.25
C CYS A 175 -11.19 1.47 -0.30
N LEU A 176 -11.38 0.47 0.57
CA LEU A 176 -11.95 -0.82 0.21
C LEU A 176 -13.41 -0.70 -0.28
N VAL A 177 -14.24 0.07 0.42
CA VAL A 177 -15.64 0.31 0.04
C VAL A 177 -15.73 1.04 -1.30
N LEU A 178 -14.91 2.09 -1.50
CA LEU A 178 -14.86 2.82 -2.77
C LEU A 178 -14.38 1.91 -3.91
N MET A 179 -13.34 1.11 -3.68
CA MET A 179 -12.86 0.13 -4.65
C MET A 179 -13.99 -0.82 -5.06
N LEU A 180 -14.70 -1.40 -4.09
CA LEU A 180 -15.82 -2.30 -4.35
C LEU A 180 -16.95 -1.59 -5.11
N PHE A 181 -17.29 -0.36 -4.73
CA PHE A 181 -18.31 0.44 -5.40
C PHE A 181 -17.97 0.69 -6.88
N PHE A 182 -16.74 1.12 -7.18
CA PHE A 182 -16.31 1.32 -8.57
C PHE A 182 -16.28 0.02 -9.36
N LEU A 183 -15.87 -1.08 -8.73
CA LEU A 183 -15.81 -2.40 -9.35
C LEU A 183 -17.22 -2.91 -9.71
N LEU A 184 -18.18 -2.77 -8.81
CA LEU A 184 -19.59 -3.12 -9.05
C LEU A 184 -20.22 -2.24 -10.15
N ARG A 185 -19.87 -0.95 -10.19
CA ARG A 185 -20.33 -0.04 -11.25
C ARG A 185 -19.72 -0.36 -12.62
N ALA A 186 -18.47 -0.80 -12.65
CA ALA A 186 -17.75 -1.16 -13.88
C ALA A 186 -18.17 -2.52 -14.47
N HIS A 187 -18.90 -3.35 -13.71
CA HIS A 187 -19.31 -4.72 -14.05
C HIS A 187 -20.36 -4.83 -15.19
N ARG A 188 -20.31 -3.97 -16.20
CA ARG A 188 -21.21 -4.06 -17.38
C ARG A 188 -20.63 -4.84 -18.58
N GLY A 189 -19.52 -5.58 -18.43
CA GLY A 189 -19.17 -6.63 -19.41
C GLY A 189 -17.70 -7.03 -19.59
N GLY A 190 -17.03 -7.60 -18.58
CA GLY A 190 -15.69 -8.18 -18.79
C GLY A 190 -15.26 -9.21 -17.74
N SER A 191 -14.64 -10.31 -18.18
CA SER A 191 -14.18 -11.44 -17.33
C SER A 191 -13.12 -11.04 -16.29
N LEU A 192 -12.35 -9.98 -16.57
CA LEU A 192 -11.37 -9.43 -15.62
C LEU A 192 -12.04 -8.90 -14.34
N GLY A 193 -13.21 -8.28 -14.47
CA GLY A 193 -13.95 -7.72 -13.34
C GLY A 193 -14.47 -8.81 -12.40
N GLU A 194 -14.92 -9.94 -12.94
CA GLU A 194 -15.45 -11.06 -12.17
C GLU A 194 -14.36 -11.73 -11.31
N PHE A 195 -13.18 -11.95 -11.88
CA PHE A 195 -12.02 -12.47 -11.14
C PHE A 195 -11.57 -11.53 -10.01
N LEU A 196 -11.50 -10.21 -10.29
CA LEU A 196 -11.14 -9.20 -9.28
C LEU A 196 -12.18 -9.12 -8.17
N ILE A 197 -13.48 -9.24 -8.48
CA ILE A 197 -14.56 -9.22 -7.49
C ILE A 197 -14.44 -10.45 -6.59
N GLN A 198 -14.27 -11.64 -7.16
CA GLN A 198 -14.29 -12.87 -6.38
C GLN A 198 -13.10 -12.97 -5.42
N GLN A 199 -11.89 -12.65 -5.89
CA GLN A 199 -10.71 -12.64 -5.01
C GLN A 199 -10.70 -11.43 -4.08
N GLY A 200 -11.04 -10.25 -4.59
CA GLY A 200 -11.05 -9.00 -3.82
C GLY A 200 -12.05 -9.02 -2.67
N LEU A 201 -13.22 -9.64 -2.84
CA LEU A 201 -14.25 -9.73 -1.81
C LEU A 201 -13.82 -10.60 -0.63
N LEU A 202 -13.14 -11.73 -0.88
CA LEU A 202 -12.63 -12.57 0.19
C LEU A 202 -11.59 -11.81 1.04
N TYR A 203 -10.65 -11.12 0.39
CA TYR A 203 -9.66 -10.30 1.10
C TYR A 203 -10.31 -9.13 1.84
N PHE A 204 -11.34 -8.51 1.27
CA PHE A 204 -12.13 -7.47 1.93
C PHE A 204 -12.75 -7.96 3.24
N VAL A 205 -13.47 -9.09 3.21
CA VAL A 205 -14.11 -9.66 4.40
C VAL A 205 -13.08 -10.00 5.47
N CYS A 206 -11.97 -10.66 5.09
CA CYS A 206 -10.89 -10.99 6.02
C CYS A 206 -10.30 -9.75 6.71
N ILE A 207 -9.96 -8.72 5.92
CA ILE A 207 -9.39 -7.47 6.46
C ILE A 207 -10.39 -6.78 7.39
N CYS A 208 -11.66 -6.67 6.99
CA CYS A 208 -12.71 -6.07 7.81
C CYS A 208 -12.92 -6.77 9.16
N VAL A 209 -12.93 -8.11 9.18
CA VAL A 209 -13.11 -8.88 10.42
C VAL A 209 -11.94 -8.66 11.37
N VAL A 210 -10.70 -8.78 10.89
CA VAL A 210 -9.52 -8.64 11.75
C VAL A 210 -9.37 -7.21 12.26
N TYR A 211 -9.68 -6.20 11.44
CA TYR A 211 -9.70 -4.81 11.91
C TYR A 211 -10.80 -4.54 12.93
N LEU A 212 -12.01 -5.07 12.72
CA LEU A 212 -13.11 -4.90 13.67
C LEU A 212 -12.73 -5.49 15.04
N LEU A 213 -12.12 -6.67 15.05
CA LEU A 213 -11.59 -7.28 16.27
C LEU A 213 -10.54 -6.39 16.97
N ASN A 214 -9.65 -5.78 16.19
CA ASN A 214 -8.64 -4.85 16.71
C ASN A 214 -9.28 -3.61 17.36
N VAL A 215 -10.24 -2.97 16.68
CA VAL A 215 -10.93 -1.77 17.18
C VAL A 215 -11.77 -2.09 18.43
N ILE A 216 -12.43 -3.24 18.48
CA ILE A 216 -13.20 -3.66 19.66
C ILE A 216 -12.24 -3.84 20.85
N LEU A 217 -11.20 -4.66 20.71
CA LEU A 217 -10.30 -4.97 21.82
C LEU A 217 -9.54 -3.74 22.34
N ILE A 218 -9.04 -2.87 21.45
CA ILE A 218 -8.38 -1.63 21.88
C ILE A 218 -9.33 -0.66 22.59
N SER A 219 -10.62 -0.69 22.25
CA SER A 219 -11.65 0.14 22.91
C SER A 219 -11.99 -0.37 24.30
N LEU A 220 -11.98 -1.69 24.51
CA LEU A 220 -12.23 -2.29 25.84
C LEU A 220 -11.08 -2.03 26.83
N ASN A 221 -9.87 -1.76 26.35
CA ASN A 221 -8.70 -1.44 27.17
C ASN A 221 -8.43 -2.42 28.32
N LEU A 222 -8.48 -3.72 28.04
CA LEU A 222 -8.41 -4.74 29.08
C LEU A 222 -7.02 -4.79 29.72
N ASN A 223 -6.00 -4.97 28.89
CA ASN A 223 -4.58 -4.88 29.24
C ASN A 223 -3.74 -4.67 27.97
N GLU A 224 -2.48 -4.29 28.15
CA GLU A 224 -1.57 -3.97 27.03
C GLU A 224 -1.32 -5.16 26.09
N ALA A 225 -1.13 -6.36 26.65
CA ALA A 225 -0.84 -7.55 25.85
C ALA A 225 -2.02 -7.98 24.95
N ILE A 226 -3.24 -7.99 25.51
CA ILE A 226 -4.48 -8.35 24.81
C ILE A 226 -4.86 -7.28 23.78
N ASN A 227 -4.59 -6.00 24.04
CA ASN A 227 -4.78 -4.94 23.05
C ASN A 227 -3.81 -5.10 21.86
N LEU A 228 -2.57 -5.54 22.11
CA LEU A 228 -1.54 -5.67 21.08
C LEU A 228 -1.66 -6.94 20.21
N MET A 229 -2.25 -8.02 20.74
CA MET A 229 -2.50 -9.26 19.98
C MET A 229 -3.26 -9.03 18.66
N PRO A 230 -4.48 -8.46 18.66
CA PRO A 230 -5.26 -8.24 17.44
C PRO A 230 -4.63 -7.19 16.52
N GLN A 231 -3.88 -6.23 17.07
CA GLN A 231 -3.10 -5.28 16.27
C GLN A 231 -2.04 -6.01 15.44
N GLY A 232 -1.31 -6.95 16.06
CA GLY A 232 -0.36 -7.82 15.36
C GLY A 232 -1.02 -8.67 14.28
N CYS A 233 -2.20 -9.24 14.56
CA CYS A 233 -3.01 -9.99 13.59
C CYS A 233 -3.42 -9.12 12.40
N SER A 234 -3.89 -7.90 12.68
CA SER A 234 -4.38 -6.95 11.69
C SER A 234 -3.27 -6.52 10.74
N LEU A 235 -2.13 -6.12 11.31
CA LEU A 235 -0.95 -5.72 10.54
C LEU A 235 -0.45 -6.87 9.66
N PHE A 236 -0.39 -8.10 10.16
CA PHE A 236 -0.01 -9.27 9.37
C PHE A 236 -1.03 -9.55 8.24
N THR A 237 -2.32 -9.56 8.57
CA THR A 237 -3.38 -9.91 7.60
C THR A 237 -3.47 -8.87 6.49
N THR A 238 -3.53 -7.58 6.82
CA THR A 238 -3.64 -6.50 5.83
C THR A 238 -2.46 -6.51 4.86
N THR A 239 -1.24 -6.65 5.36
CA THR A 239 -0.03 -6.65 4.51
C THR A 239 0.04 -7.88 3.60
N VAL A 240 -0.24 -9.08 4.12
CA VAL A 240 -0.24 -10.32 3.32
C VAL A 240 -1.37 -10.30 2.28
N CYS A 241 -2.58 -9.89 2.66
CA CYS A 241 -3.70 -9.80 1.72
C CYS A 241 -3.44 -8.76 0.62
N ALA A 242 -2.95 -7.58 0.96
CA ALA A 242 -2.65 -6.52 -0.01
C ALA A 242 -1.58 -6.94 -1.02
N THR A 243 -0.50 -7.57 -0.53
CA THR A 243 0.62 -8.05 -1.36
C THR A 243 0.24 -9.25 -2.23
N ARG A 244 -0.50 -10.23 -1.69
CA ARG A 244 -1.03 -11.35 -2.48
C ARG A 244 -1.93 -10.88 -3.61
N MET A 245 -2.90 -10.00 -3.30
CA MET A 245 -3.78 -9.43 -4.32
C MET A 245 -2.98 -8.67 -5.40
N GLN A 246 -1.89 -7.98 -5.02
CA GLN A 246 -1.06 -7.26 -5.99
C GLN A 246 -0.28 -8.21 -6.90
N ARG A 247 0.26 -9.28 -6.33
CA ARG A 247 1.00 -10.29 -7.09
C ARG A 247 0.12 -11.00 -8.11
N GLU A 248 -1.08 -11.41 -7.71
CA GLU A 248 -2.01 -12.08 -8.63
C GLU A 248 -2.45 -11.17 -9.77
N LEU A 249 -2.69 -9.87 -9.49
CA LEU A 249 -2.96 -8.88 -10.52
C LEU A 249 -1.79 -8.74 -11.51
N LEU A 250 -0.56 -8.66 -11.01
CA LEU A 250 0.63 -8.52 -11.87
C LEU A 250 0.88 -9.76 -12.74
N LYS A 251 0.65 -10.97 -12.20
CA LYS A 251 0.70 -12.22 -12.97
C LYS A 251 -0.36 -12.25 -14.07
N TYR A 252 -1.59 -11.86 -13.75
CA TYR A 252 -2.69 -11.82 -14.73
C TYR A 252 -2.38 -10.87 -15.88
N VAL A 253 -1.92 -9.65 -15.59
CA VAL A 253 -1.56 -8.65 -16.61
C VAL A 253 -0.43 -9.14 -17.50
N GLN A 254 0.57 -9.83 -16.95
CA GLN A 254 1.64 -10.41 -17.74
C GLN A 254 1.13 -11.50 -18.70
N HIS A 255 0.29 -12.42 -18.20
CA HIS A 255 -0.24 -13.51 -19.02
C HIS A 255 -1.09 -12.99 -20.19
N GLN A 256 -1.80 -11.86 -20.02
CA GLN A 256 -2.49 -11.21 -21.13
C GLN A 256 -1.53 -10.60 -22.17
N ASN A 257 -0.43 -10.00 -21.72
CA ASN A 257 0.56 -9.42 -22.64
C ASN A 257 1.28 -10.50 -23.46
N GLU A 258 1.54 -11.67 -22.86
CA GLU A 258 2.16 -12.81 -23.55
C GLU A 258 1.16 -13.51 -24.50
N GLY A 259 -0.11 -13.65 -24.11
CA GLY A 259 -1.16 -14.24 -24.95
C GLY A 259 -1.58 -13.38 -26.15
N SER A 260 -1.42 -12.05 -26.07
CA SER A 260 -1.63 -11.13 -27.21
C SER A 260 -0.42 -11.00 -28.14
N GLY A 261 0.64 -11.79 -27.94
CA GLY A 261 1.85 -11.85 -28.77
C GLY A 261 1.67 -12.40 -30.19
N GLY A 262 0.46 -12.35 -30.76
CA GLY A 262 0.15 -12.67 -32.15
C GLY A 262 -0.69 -11.60 -32.88
N PHE A 263 -1.13 -10.53 -32.22
CA PHE A 263 -1.86 -9.45 -32.88
C PHE A 263 -1.49 -8.11 -32.26
N GLY A 264 -0.75 -7.30 -33.02
CA GLY A 264 -0.27 -5.99 -32.59
C GLY A 264 -1.42 -5.08 -32.16
N LEU A 265 -1.54 -4.89 -30.86
CA LEU A 265 -2.30 -3.79 -30.25
C LEU A 265 -1.30 -2.84 -29.59
N SER A 266 -0.63 -2.04 -30.42
CA SER A 266 -0.23 -0.69 -30.02
C SER A 266 -1.52 0.05 -29.62
N GLY A 267 -1.71 0.34 -28.34
CA GLY A 267 -2.85 1.19 -27.95
C GLY A 267 -3.34 1.14 -26.51
N ALA A 268 -2.81 0.32 -25.61
CA ALA A 268 -3.09 0.46 -24.17
C ALA A 268 -1.88 1.07 -23.46
N THR A 269 -1.53 2.30 -23.84
CA THR A 269 -0.70 3.17 -23.02
C THR A 269 -1.46 3.37 -21.71
N TYR A 270 -0.97 2.76 -20.63
CA TYR A 270 -1.24 3.17 -19.26
C TYR A 270 -0.67 4.59 -19.10
N SER A 271 -1.38 5.59 -19.61
CA SER A 271 -1.09 6.98 -19.37
C SER A 271 -1.50 7.28 -17.94
N ASN A 272 -0.51 7.54 -17.10
CA ASN A 272 -0.73 8.22 -15.82
C ASN A 272 -1.54 9.50 -16.11
N PRO A 273 -2.76 9.68 -15.55
CA PRO A 273 -3.52 10.91 -15.76
C PRO A 273 -2.90 12.12 -15.02
N PHE A 274 -1.80 11.92 -14.28
CA PHE A 274 -1.16 12.96 -13.48
C PHE A 274 -0.43 14.03 -14.30
N PHE A 275 -0.11 13.79 -15.58
CA PHE A 275 0.72 14.70 -16.39
C PHE A 275 0.08 15.28 -17.65
N ALA A 276 -1.20 14.99 -17.93
CA ALA A 276 -1.86 15.45 -19.14
C ALA A 276 -2.89 16.56 -18.87
N ARG A 277 -2.46 17.72 -18.35
CA ARG A 277 -3.30 18.93 -18.38
C ARG A 277 -2.53 20.24 -18.13
N THR A 278 -2.10 20.88 -19.24
CA THR A 278 -1.96 22.34 -19.53
C THR A 278 -0.99 22.44 -20.71
N THR A 279 -1.21 23.08 -21.86
CA THR A 279 -1.98 24.27 -22.23
C THR A 279 -2.37 24.18 -23.73
N SER A 280 -3.62 24.53 -24.07
CA SER A 280 -3.95 25.06 -25.40
C SER A 280 -5.06 26.09 -25.19
N ALA A 281 -4.66 27.34 -25.34
CA ALA A 281 -5.52 28.50 -25.22
C ALA A 281 -6.10 28.85 -26.60
N GLY A 282 -7.43 28.94 -26.66
CA GLY A 282 -8.17 30.06 -27.24
C GLY A 282 -8.07 30.35 -28.75
N GLY A 283 -9.21 30.20 -29.43
CA GLY A 283 -9.61 31.14 -30.47
C GLY A 283 -10.37 30.54 -31.67
N PRO A 284 -11.34 31.25 -32.29
CA PRO A 284 -12.62 30.67 -32.68
C PRO A 284 -12.99 30.80 -34.18
N LEU A 285 -14.04 30.08 -34.61
CA LEU A 285 -15.23 30.56 -35.39
C LEU A 285 -15.86 29.46 -36.29
N SER A 286 -17.19 29.52 -36.36
CA SER A 286 -18.17 28.73 -37.16
C SER A 286 -18.39 29.39 -38.55
N PRO A 287 -19.30 28.98 -39.48
CA PRO A 287 -20.13 27.77 -39.62
C PRO A 287 -20.15 27.12 -41.06
N SER A 288 -20.76 25.93 -41.14
CA SER A 288 -21.62 25.43 -42.25
C SER A 288 -21.10 25.41 -43.70
N GLN A 289 -20.91 24.20 -44.26
CA GLN A 289 -21.56 23.81 -45.53
C GLN A 289 -21.54 22.28 -45.75
N ARG A 290 -22.69 21.75 -46.15
CA ARG A 290 -22.88 20.43 -46.76
C ARG A 290 -22.05 20.34 -48.05
N THR A 291 -21.63 19.15 -48.48
CA THR A 291 -22.11 18.42 -49.68
C THR A 291 -21.23 17.17 -49.90
N LEU A 292 -21.87 16.12 -50.38
CA LEU A 292 -21.29 14.88 -50.91
C LEU A 292 -20.12 15.10 -51.88
N GLN A 293 -19.11 14.23 -51.85
CA GLN A 293 -18.74 13.29 -52.94
C GLN A 293 -17.29 12.80 -52.76
N SER A 294 -17.13 11.48 -52.76
CA SER A 294 -15.88 10.79 -53.11
C SER A 294 -15.58 11.05 -54.59
N PRO A 295 -14.31 11.21 -55.01
CA PRO A 295 -13.56 10.03 -55.42
C PRO A 295 -12.06 10.04 -55.12
N THR A 296 -11.55 8.84 -54.81
CA THR A 296 -10.29 8.24 -55.28
C THR A 296 -9.20 9.16 -55.83
N VAL A 297 -8.10 9.31 -55.08
CA VAL A 297 -6.78 9.61 -55.65
C VAL A 297 -5.73 8.72 -54.97
N ARG A 298 -5.16 7.80 -55.75
CA ARG A 298 -3.89 7.13 -55.44
C ARG A 298 -2.77 8.17 -55.46
N PHE A 299 -1.91 8.17 -54.44
CA PHE A 299 -0.53 8.61 -54.60
C PHE A 299 0.41 7.56 -54.03
N GLN A 300 1.35 7.17 -54.87
CA GLN A 300 2.40 6.19 -54.65
C GLN A 300 3.73 6.98 -54.63
N LEU A 301 4.62 6.59 -53.71
CA LEU A 301 6.07 6.92 -53.65
C LEU A 301 6.46 8.38 -53.41
N ASP A 302 7.24 8.66 -52.35
CA ASP A 302 8.70 8.65 -52.51
C ASP A 302 9.46 8.62 -51.19
N HIS A 303 10.72 8.24 -51.31
CA HIS A 303 11.71 7.85 -50.33
C HIS A 303 12.72 9.00 -50.11
N SER A 304 12.95 9.45 -48.87
CA SER A 304 14.20 10.14 -48.42
C SER A 304 14.11 10.42 -46.91
N ARG A 305 14.90 9.79 -46.03
CA ARG A 305 16.34 9.95 -45.73
C ARG A 305 16.64 11.21 -44.87
N GLY A 306 17.10 10.98 -43.64
CA GLY A 306 18.13 11.81 -42.99
C GLY A 306 17.76 12.58 -41.72
N HIS A 307 18.42 12.19 -40.63
CA HIS A 307 18.94 13.02 -39.52
C HIS A 307 17.99 13.86 -38.64
N ALA A 308 17.90 13.50 -37.36
CA ALA A 308 18.30 14.36 -36.25
C ALA A 308 18.23 13.59 -34.92
N GLU A 309 19.36 12.98 -34.53
CA GLU A 309 19.74 12.92 -33.11
C GLU A 309 19.96 14.36 -32.61
N SER A 310 19.39 14.70 -31.45
CA SER A 310 19.74 15.79 -30.52
C SER A 310 18.49 16.53 -29.98
N ALA A 311 17.81 15.93 -28.99
CA ALA A 311 16.87 16.65 -28.12
C ALA A 311 16.55 15.85 -26.84
N ILE A 312 17.57 15.37 -26.12
CA ILE A 312 17.42 14.86 -24.75
C ILE A 312 18.61 15.38 -23.94
N GLU A 313 18.62 16.68 -23.67
CA GLU A 313 19.51 17.31 -22.68
C GLU A 313 19.07 18.77 -22.49
N LEU A 314 17.85 19.02 -21.98
CA LEU A 314 17.42 20.38 -21.64
C LEU A 314 16.16 20.43 -20.74
N GLU A 315 16.06 19.58 -19.70
CA GLU A 315 15.08 19.80 -18.60
C GLU A 315 15.64 19.41 -17.21
N ALA A 316 16.96 19.46 -17.02
CA ALA A 316 17.59 19.34 -15.69
C ALA A 316 18.02 20.71 -15.09
N GLY A 317 17.73 21.82 -15.77
CA GLY A 317 18.24 23.16 -15.41
C GLY A 317 17.22 24.14 -14.81
N TYR A 318 15.94 23.78 -14.66
CA TYR A 318 14.89 24.76 -14.31
C TYR A 318 14.40 24.70 -12.85
N SER A 319 15.15 24.06 -11.95
CA SER A 319 14.77 23.93 -10.53
C SER A 319 15.91 24.20 -9.54
N MET A 320 16.80 25.15 -9.87
CA MET A 320 17.83 25.62 -8.93
C MET A 320 18.01 27.15 -8.87
N ASP A 321 17.27 27.93 -9.66
CA ASP A 321 17.47 29.39 -9.77
C ASP A 321 16.43 30.26 -9.05
N LYS A 322 15.51 29.64 -8.28
CA LYS A 322 14.52 30.36 -7.45
C LYS A 322 14.78 30.32 -5.94
N LEU A 323 15.90 29.75 -5.50
CA LEU A 323 16.26 29.63 -4.08
C LEU A 323 17.38 30.59 -3.63
N ASN A 324 17.85 31.50 -4.49
CA ASN A 324 18.90 32.49 -4.17
C ASN A 324 18.44 33.96 -4.25
N ARG A 325 17.14 34.23 -4.10
CA ARG A 325 16.60 35.62 -4.01
C ARG A 325 15.73 35.89 -2.79
N LEU A 326 15.96 35.16 -1.69
CA LEU A 326 15.46 35.51 -0.35
C LEU A 326 16.49 35.10 0.72
N SER A 327 17.69 35.66 0.63
CA SER A 327 18.65 35.87 1.72
C SER A 327 19.60 36.98 1.33
#